data_AF-A0A0F9LM70-F1
#
_entry.id   AF-A0A0F9LM70-F1
#
_cell.length_a   1.000
_cell.length_b   1.000
_cell.length_c   1.000
_cell.angle_alpha   90.00
_cell.angle_beta   90.00
_cell.angle_gamma   90.00
#
_symmetry.space_group_name_H-M   'P 1'
#
loop_
_entity.id
_entity.type
_entity.pdbx_description
1 polymer ?
#
loop_
_entity_poly.entity_id
_entity_poly.type
_entity_poly.pdbx_seq_one_letter_code
_entity_poly.pdbx_strand_id
1 'polypeptide(L)'
;MKSFQLNPIRVLANSNYWQTLYQRCKEIGSLQLFVNNRDLSKFQIIFLQWLEVYNSLHIDLSTNQGHLNEEILKDEIRVDAYLYYRRKRRENKLFDEQEQKKQKTDNKTGLPSVKFTRSKK
;
A
#
# COMPACT_ATOMS: atom_id res chain seq x y z
N MET A 1 21.65 -22.01 -2.50
CA MET A 1 20.76 -20.83 -2.44
C MET A 1 20.78 -20.31 -1.01
N LYS A 2 21.11 -19.04 -0.77
CA LYS A 2 21.02 -18.45 0.58
C LYS A 2 19.54 -18.38 0.96
N SER A 3 19.16 -18.97 2.08
CA SER A 3 17.81 -18.84 2.63
C SER A 3 17.52 -17.37 2.89
N PHE A 4 16.40 -16.85 2.38
CA PHE A 4 15.96 -15.50 2.69
C PHE A 4 15.69 -15.41 4.20
N GLN A 5 16.39 -14.51 4.88
CA GLN A 5 16.14 -14.27 6.31
C GLN A 5 14.91 -13.37 6.43
N LEU A 6 13.87 -13.89 7.07
CA LEU A 6 12.66 -13.13 7.38
C LEU A 6 13.01 -11.97 8.31
N ASN A 7 12.38 -10.82 8.08
CA ASN A 7 12.58 -9.66 8.93
C ASN A 7 11.75 -9.85 10.22
N PRO A 8 12.40 -9.99 11.40
CA PRO A 8 11.69 -10.30 12.64
C PRO A 8 10.65 -9.22 13.02
N ILE A 9 10.89 -7.95 12.66
CA ILE A 9 9.95 -6.86 12.92
C ILE A 9 8.67 -7.04 12.09
N ARG A 10 8.80 -7.50 10.84
CA ARG A 10 7.65 -7.74 9.96
C ARG A 10 6.86 -8.95 10.41
N VAL A 11 7.54 -10.01 10.82
CA VAL A 11 6.90 -11.22 11.38
C VAL A 11 6.11 -10.86 12.64
N LEU A 12 6.70 -10.07 13.54
CA LEU A 12 6.00 -9.56 14.73
C LEU A 12 4.78 -8.72 14.35
N ALA A 13 4.94 -7.79 13.39
CA ALA A 13 3.87 -6.87 13.01
C ALA A 13 2.69 -7.60 12.35
N ASN A 14 2.95 -8.70 11.63
CA ASN A 14 1.91 -9.51 10.99
C ASN A 14 1.23 -10.49 11.98
N SER A 15 1.74 -10.63 13.20
CA SER A 15 1.13 -11.56 14.15
C SER A 15 -0.27 -11.10 14.57
N ASN A 16 -1.18 -12.07 14.77
CA ASN A 16 -2.55 -11.79 15.16
C ASN A 16 -2.64 -11.01 16.48
N TYR A 17 -1.76 -11.32 17.44
CA TYR A 17 -1.68 -10.62 18.71
C TYR A 17 -1.46 -9.11 18.51
N TRP A 18 -0.41 -8.74 17.75
CA TRP A 18 -0.06 -7.34 17.56
C TRP A 18 -1.05 -6.60 16.65
N GLN A 19 -1.64 -7.27 15.66
CA GLN A 19 -2.72 -6.70 14.83
C GLN A 19 -3.98 -6.41 15.64
N THR A 20 -4.40 -7.36 16.49
CA THR A 20 -5.55 -7.18 17.38
C THR A 20 -5.30 -6.04 18.36
N LEU A 21 -4.12 -6.03 18.99
CA LEU A 21 -3.75 -4.97 19.94
C LEU A 21 -3.75 -3.60 19.26
N TYR A 22 -3.16 -3.49 18.07
CA TYR A 22 -3.12 -2.25 17.30
C TYR A 22 -4.51 -1.72 16.94
N GLN A 23 -5.45 -2.59 16.56
CA GLN A 23 -6.83 -2.21 16.30
C GLN A 23 -7.53 -1.72 17.58
N ARG A 24 -7.35 -2.41 18.71
CA ARG A 24 -7.94 -2.02 19.99
C ARG A 24 -7.38 -0.72 20.53
N CYS A 25 -6.08 -0.47 20.40
CA CYS A 25 -5.48 0.80 20.82
C CYS A 25 -5.98 2.00 20.00
N LYS A 26 -6.40 1.80 18.74
CA LYS A 26 -7.03 2.87 17.94
C LYS A 26 -8.44 3.21 18.41
N GLU A 27 -9.19 2.21 18.88
CA GLU A 27 -10.57 2.38 19.35
C GLU A 27 -10.61 2.87 20.80
N ILE A 28 -9.72 2.36 21.64
CA ILE A 28 -9.71 2.55 23.09
C ILE A 28 -8.46 3.36 23.45
N GLY A 29 -8.63 4.66 23.68
CA GLY A 29 -7.52 5.59 23.96
C GLY A 29 -6.75 5.32 25.26
N SER A 30 -7.22 4.42 26.13
CA SER A 30 -6.49 3.98 27.33
C SER A 30 -5.51 2.83 27.08
N LEU A 31 -5.62 2.15 25.93
CA LEU A 31 -4.79 1.01 25.59
C LEU A 31 -3.56 1.50 24.80
N GLN A 32 -2.37 1.23 25.33
CA GLN A 32 -1.11 1.72 24.77
C GLN A 32 -0.31 0.55 24.19
N LEU A 33 0.23 0.73 22.98
CA LEU A 33 1.12 -0.25 22.33
C LEU A 33 2.50 -0.30 22.98
N PHE A 34 2.94 0.83 23.52
CA PHE A 34 4.23 0.98 24.18
C PHE A 34 4.04 1.70 25.51
N VAL A 35 4.95 1.45 26.44
CA VAL A 35 4.98 2.11 27.75
C VAL A 35 5.37 3.59 27.61
N ASN A 36 6.17 3.94 26.60
CA ASN A 36 6.60 5.31 26.35
C ASN A 36 5.59 6.06 25.47
N ASN A 37 5.16 7.22 25.94
CA ASN A 37 4.21 8.10 25.24
C ASN A 37 4.90 9.23 24.46
N ARG A 38 6.21 9.39 24.66
CA ARG A 38 7.09 10.35 23.99
C ARG A 38 8.41 9.64 23.65
N ASP A 39 9.10 10.12 22.63
CA ASP A 39 10.39 9.59 22.16
C ASP A 39 10.34 8.11 21.75
N LEU A 40 9.63 7.85 20.65
CA LEU A 40 9.63 6.52 20.02
C LEU A 40 11.00 6.22 19.43
N SER A 41 11.52 5.04 19.75
CA SER A 41 12.75 4.56 19.14
C SER A 41 12.56 4.30 17.64
N LYS A 42 13.66 4.32 16.88
CA LYS A 42 13.64 4.01 15.43
C LYS A 42 12.95 2.67 15.14
N PHE A 43 13.18 1.65 15.96
CA PHE A 43 12.57 0.33 15.79
C PHE A 43 11.06 0.36 16.06
N GLN A 44 10.62 1.12 17.07
CA GLN A 44 9.18 1.29 17.34
C GLN A 44 8.48 2.01 16.19
N ILE A 45 9.12 3.03 15.60
CA ILE A 45 8.57 3.75 14.43
C ILE A 45 8.45 2.80 13.24
N ILE A 46 9.50 2.03 12.94
CA ILE A 46 9.48 1.04 11.84
C ILE A 46 8.41 -0.03 12.09
N PHE A 47 8.28 -0.49 13.34
CA PHE A 47 7.26 -1.47 13.72
C PHE A 47 5.84 -0.93 13.53
N LEU A 48 5.57 0.31 13.98
CA LEU A 48 4.29 0.98 13.76
C LEU A 48 3.95 1.13 12.28
N GLN A 49 4.94 1.49 11.45
CA GLN A 49 4.75 1.59 10.01
C GLN A 49 4.30 0.24 9.42
N TRP A 50 4.96 -0.87 9.81
CA TRP A 50 4.56 -2.19 9.34
C TRP A 50 3.22 -2.64 9.90
N LEU A 51 2.87 -2.31 11.15
CA LEU A 51 1.55 -2.57 11.71
C LEU A 51 0.45 -1.92 10.89
N GLU A 52 0.63 -0.66 10.51
CA GLU A 52 -0.32 0.07 9.67
C GLU A 52 -0.46 -0.57 8.28
N VAL A 53 0.66 -0.93 7.66
CA VAL A 53 0.68 -1.61 6.36
C VAL A 53 -0.09 -2.92 6.42
N TYR A 54 0.22 -3.80 7.38
CA TYR A 54 -0.46 -5.09 7.52
C TYR A 54 -1.94 -4.91 7.87
N ASN A 55 -2.29 -3.95 8.71
CA ASN A 55 -3.69 -3.65 8.99
C ASN A 55 -4.43 -3.21 7.72
N SER A 56 -3.83 -2.37 6.87
CA SER A 56 -4.43 -2.04 5.56
C SER A 56 -4.56 -3.28 4.67
N LEU A 57 -3.59 -4.18 4.67
CA LEU A 57 -3.66 -5.40 3.86
C LEU A 57 -4.75 -6.36 4.37
N HIS A 58 -4.94 -6.48 5.69
CA HIS A 58 -6.04 -7.27 6.25
C HIS A 58 -7.42 -6.69 5.91
N ILE A 59 -7.54 -5.35 5.84
CA ILE A 59 -8.77 -4.69 5.35
C ILE A 59 -8.96 -4.95 3.86
N ASP A 60 -7.91 -4.83 3.04
CA ASP A 60 -7.98 -5.12 1.60
C ASP A 60 -8.39 -6.60 1.37
N LEU A 61 -7.89 -7.52 2.20
CA LEU A 61 -8.24 -8.94 2.17
C LEU A 61 -9.71 -9.15 2.55
N SER A 62 -10.19 -8.55 3.65
CA SER A 62 -11.57 -8.73 4.11
C SER A 62 -12.60 -8.13 3.16
N THR A 63 -12.23 -7.07 2.44
CA THR A 63 -13.06 -6.42 1.43
C THR A 63 -12.96 -7.09 0.05
N ASN A 64 -12.18 -8.18 -0.08
CA ASN A 64 -11.89 -8.88 -1.33
C ASN A 64 -11.44 -7.92 -2.46
N GLN A 65 -10.72 -6.85 -2.10
CA GLN A 65 -10.25 -5.89 -3.07
C GLN A 65 -8.90 -6.32 -3.67
N GLY A 66 -8.94 -6.81 -4.91
CA GLY A 66 -7.75 -7.09 -5.72
C GLY A 66 -7.36 -8.58 -5.75
N HIS A 67 -6.06 -8.83 -5.95
CA HIS A 67 -5.48 -10.18 -6.05
C HIS A 67 -4.80 -10.62 -4.75
N LEU A 68 -5.23 -10.07 -3.61
CA LEU A 68 -4.63 -10.36 -2.31
C LEU A 68 -5.24 -11.65 -1.75
N ASN A 69 -4.40 -12.64 -1.46
CA ASN A 69 -4.77 -13.90 -0.82
C ASN A 69 -4.02 -14.03 0.52
N GLU A 70 -4.54 -14.86 1.43
CA GLU A 70 -3.87 -15.16 2.70
C GLU A 70 -2.44 -15.71 2.52
N GLU A 71 -2.20 -16.48 1.47
CA GLU A 71 -0.87 -17.00 1.14
C GLU A 71 0.14 -15.89 0.82
N ILE A 72 -0.33 -14.78 0.24
CA ILE A 72 0.52 -13.63 -0.08
C ILE A 72 0.97 -12.96 1.21
N LEU A 73 0.10 -12.86 2.22
CA LEU A 73 0.42 -12.25 3.52
C LEU A 73 1.44 -13.04 4.34
N LYS A 74 1.60 -14.34 4.09
CA LYS A 74 2.57 -15.19 4.79
C LYS A 74 3.99 -15.04 4.25
N ASP A 75 4.15 -14.56 3.02
CA ASP A 75 5.44 -14.46 2.33
C ASP A 75 5.82 -12.98 2.13
N GLU A 76 6.90 -12.54 2.80
CA GLU A 76 7.38 -11.15 2.76
C GLU A 76 7.66 -10.65 1.34
N ILE A 77 8.20 -11.51 0.47
CA ILE A 77 8.55 -11.11 -0.91
C ILE A 77 7.28 -10.85 -1.72
N ARG A 78 6.27 -11.69 -1.53
CA ARG A 78 4.97 -11.52 -2.20
C ARG A 78 4.23 -10.29 -1.68
N VAL A 79 4.31 -10.01 -0.38
CA VAL A 79 3.78 -8.76 0.20
C VAL A 79 4.44 -7.55 -0.46
N ASP A 80 5.78 -7.55 -0.59
CA ASP A 80 6.49 -6.42 -1.19
C ASP A 80 6.12 -6.23 -2.68
N ALA A 81 6.03 -7.33 -3.43
CA ALA A 81 5.57 -7.33 -4.81
C ALA A 81 4.13 -6.77 -4.93
N TYR A 82 3.24 -7.16 -4.02
CA TYR A 82 1.87 -6.66 -3.97
C TYR A 82 1.81 -5.16 -3.65
N LEU A 83 2.58 -4.69 -2.66
CA LEU A 83 2.66 -3.28 -2.31
C LEU A 83 3.17 -2.43 -3.49
N TYR A 84 4.18 -2.94 -4.20
CA TYR A 84 4.69 -2.31 -5.41
C TYR A 84 3.62 -2.26 -6.52
N TYR A 85 2.92 -3.37 -6.77
CA TYR A 85 1.79 -3.43 -7.70
C TYR A 85 0.69 -2.41 -7.34
N ARG A 86 0.29 -2.37 -6.07
CA ARG A 86 -0.74 -1.44 -5.55
C ARG A 86 -0.33 0.02 -5.72
N ARG A 87 0.96 0.33 -5.57
CA ARG A 87 1.51 1.67 -5.83
C ARG A 87 1.44 2.01 -7.32
N LYS A 88 1.96 1.14 -8.19
CA LYS A 88 1.93 1.36 -9.65
C LYS A 88 0.51 1.53 -10.20
N ARG A 89 -0.43 0.73 -9.71
CA ARG A 89 -1.84 0.84 -10.12
C ARG A 89 -2.44 2.21 -9.76
N ARG A 90 -2.05 2.79 -8.60
CA ARG A 90 -2.46 4.15 -8.22
C ARG A 90 -1.81 5.22 -9.11
N GLU A 91 -0.52 5.08 -9.40
CA GLU A 91 0.20 5.99 -10.29
C GLU A 91 -0.39 6.00 -11.71
N ASN A 92 -0.71 4.83 -12.27
CA ASN A 92 -1.33 4.72 -13.58
C ASN A 92 -2.73 5.35 -13.62
N LYS A 93 -3.57 5.11 -12.60
CA LYS A 93 -4.89 5.77 -12.52
C LYS A 93 -4.78 7.29 -12.52
N LEU A 94 -3.82 7.83 -11.76
CA LEU A 94 -3.57 9.27 -11.71
C LEU A 94 -3.11 9.81 -13.06
N PHE A 95 -2.26 9.07 -13.77
CA PHE A 95 -1.82 9.41 -15.12
C PHE A 95 -3.00 9.44 -16.11
N ASP A 96 -3.84 8.39 -16.10
CA ASP A 96 -5.02 8.29 -16.97
C ASP A 96 -6.03 9.42 -16.70
N GLU A 97 -6.26 9.77 -15.43
CA GLU A 97 -7.12 10.90 -15.05
C GLU A 97 -6.58 12.25 -15.56
N GLN A 98 -5.26 12.43 -15.56
CA GLN A 98 -4.63 13.64 -16.08
C GLN A 98 -4.74 13.71 -17.61
N GLU A 99 -4.52 12.59 -18.32
CA GLU A 99 -4.71 12.54 -19.78
C GLU A 99 -6.16 12.82 -20.17
N GLN A 100 -7.13 12.24 -19.46
CA GLN A 100 -8.54 12.50 -19.70
C GLN A 100 -8.92 13.97 -19.47
N LYS A 101 -8.34 14.63 -18.46
CA LYS A 101 -8.54 16.07 -18.23
C LYS A 101 -7.97 16.91 -19.37
N LYS A 102 -6.78 16.57 -19.89
CA LYS A 102 -6.16 17.25 -21.05
C LYS A 102 -6.99 17.07 -22.32
N GLN A 103 -7.50 15.88 -22.58
CA GLN A 103 -8.38 15.63 -23.74
C GLN A 103 -9.70 16.41 -23.64
N LYS A 104 -10.27 16.56 -22.43
CA LYS A 104 -11.48 17.37 -22.21
C LYS A 104 -11.23 18.87 -22.41
N THR A 105 -10.02 19.37 -22.15
CA THR A 105 -9.67 20.77 -22.44
C THR A 105 -9.47 21.02 -23.94
N ASP A 106 -8.86 20.09 -24.67
CA ASP A 106 -8.68 20.22 -26.12
C ASP A 106 -10.01 20.19 -26.89
N ASN A 107 -11.02 19.47 -26.37
CA ASN A 107 -12.36 19.43 -26.98
C ASN A 107 -13.22 20.68 -26.69
N LYS A 108 -12.81 21.55 -25.75
CA LYS A 108 -13.58 22.77 -25.39
C LYS A 108 -13.26 23.98 -26.27
N THR A 109 -12.15 23.97 -27.00
CA THR A 109 -11.69 25.10 -27.81
C THR A 109 -12.29 25.14 -29.22
N GLY A 110 -13.12 24.17 -29.61
CA GLY A 110 -13.81 24.15 -30.92
C GLY A 110 -12.89 24.04 -32.14
N LEU A 111 -11.59 23.87 -31.92
CA LEU A 111 -10.56 23.78 -32.95
C LEU A 111 -10.23 22.29 -33.19
N PRO A 112 -10.20 21.81 -34.44
CA PRO A 112 -9.84 20.42 -34.72
C PRO A 112 -8.39 20.16 -34.31
N SER A 113 -8.17 19.12 -33.50
CA SER A 113 -6.82 18.70 -33.09
C SER A 113 -6.20 17.79 -34.15
N VAL A 114 -4.99 18.14 -34.61
CA VAL A 114 -4.25 17.35 -35.60
C VAL A 114 -3.32 16.37 -34.87
N LYS A 115 -3.57 15.07 -35.02
CA LYS A 115 -2.67 14.01 -34.53
C LYS A 115 -1.72 13.59 -35.65
N PHE A 116 -0.44 13.91 -35.51
CA PHE A 116 0.59 13.44 -36.43
C PHE A 116 0.94 11.98 -36.14
N THR A 117 0.38 11.05 -36.91
CA THR A 117 0.84 9.65 -36.92
C THR A 117 2.06 9.55 -37.83
N ARG A 118 3.22 9.22 -37.24
CA ARG A 118 4.45 8.97 -38.00
C ARG A 118 4.27 7.71 -38.84
N SER A 119 4.09 7.87 -40.15
CA SER A 119 4.12 6.76 -41.11
C SER A 119 5.50 6.09 -41.04
N LYS A 120 5.53 4.80 -40.68
CA LYS A 120 6.77 4.00 -40.70
C LYS A 120 7.16 3.80 -42.17
N LYS A 121 8.29 4.36 -42.56
CA LYS A 121 9.08 3.89 -43.71
C LYS A 121 10.06 2.83 -43.21
#